data_AF-A0A225WV17-F1
#
_entry.id   AF-A0A225WV17-F1
#
_cell.length_a   1.000
_cell.length_b   1.000
_cell.length_c   1.000
_cell.angle_alpha   90.00
_cell.angle_beta   90.00
_cell.angle_gamma   90.00
#
_symmetry.space_group_name_H-M   'P 1'
#
loop_
_entity.id
_entity.type
_entity.pdbx_description
1 polymer ?
#
loop_
_entity_poly.entity_id
_entity_poly.type
_entity_poly.pdbx_seq_one_letter_code
_entity_poly.pdbx_strand_id
1 'polypeptide(L)'
;MEYKDYQFYRQREVVETGSTYFICSRYRAGRMARLIARDSFVKARNSHSCDEEEEAAIITDVRSRMRTELQKAGLVNLSLPPTLVWEQVVTSLHEAHPKATLRTIARLPSIAIIKYARIQATGRDAFRAIESTPTRNVAENDPRPFLQFSMVCVGFGHPELIRLLRYPNSAIYIDGTFKMVPATFRQCLILMVKDLGVDVYVPAMYVLMDSKHQDAYWNALNFVII
;
A
#
# COMPACT_ATOMS: atom_id res chain seq x y z
N MET A 1 22.32 46.70 -19.17
CA MET A 1 23.52 46.50 -20.00
C MET A 1 23.16 45.46 -21.02
N GLU A 2 23.39 45.78 -22.29
CA GLU A 2 23.21 44.83 -23.39
C GLU A 2 24.54 44.12 -23.66
N TYR A 3 24.52 42.80 -23.76
CA TYR A 3 25.71 42.01 -24.04
C TYR A 3 25.31 40.75 -24.82
N LYS A 4 25.83 40.60 -26.04
CA LYS A 4 25.52 39.49 -26.96
C LYS A 4 24.00 39.28 -27.12
N ASP A 5 23.29 40.34 -27.48
CA ASP A 5 21.83 40.34 -27.75
C ASP A 5 20.93 40.02 -26.54
N TYR A 6 21.49 39.93 -25.34
CA TYR A 6 20.73 39.78 -24.10
C TYR A 6 20.80 41.01 -23.21
N GLN A 7 19.67 41.32 -22.57
CA GLN A 7 19.56 42.40 -21.60
C GLN A 7 19.88 41.91 -20.18
N PHE A 8 20.76 42.63 -19.49
CA PHE A 8 21.13 42.37 -18.10
C PHE A 8 20.84 43.57 -17.20
N TYR A 9 20.36 43.30 -15.98
CA TYR A 9 20.21 44.30 -14.93
C TYR A 9 21.40 44.26 -13.96
N ARG A 10 21.77 45.43 -13.44
CA ARG A 10 22.83 45.55 -12.44
C ARG A 10 22.31 45.01 -11.11
N GLN A 11 22.99 44.00 -10.57
CA GLN A 11 22.63 43.42 -9.27
C GLN A 11 23.37 44.11 -8.13
N ARG A 12 24.70 44.22 -8.25
CA ARG A 12 25.55 44.77 -7.19
C ARG A 12 26.84 45.33 -7.76
N GLU A 13 27.44 46.24 -7.02
CA GLU A 13 28.71 46.87 -7.34
C GLU A 13 29.62 46.77 -6.12
N VAL A 14 30.87 46.35 -6.33
CA VAL A 14 31.87 46.18 -5.27
C VAL A 14 32.96 47.22 -5.50
N VAL A 15 32.89 48.31 -4.74
CA VAL A 15 33.76 49.49 -4.86
C VAL A 15 35.23 49.13 -4.65
N GLU A 16 35.53 48.26 -3.68
CA GLU A 16 36.88 47.81 -3.31
C GLU A 16 37.63 47.10 -4.46
N THR A 17 36.90 46.47 -5.37
CA THR A 17 37.48 45.69 -6.48
C THR A 17 37.14 46.27 -7.86
N GLY A 18 36.44 47.42 -7.91
CA GLY A 18 35.96 48.05 -9.15
C GLY A 18 35.05 47.15 -9.98
N SER A 19 34.40 46.16 -9.37
CA SER A 19 33.68 45.09 -10.08
C SER A 19 32.17 45.25 -9.96
N THR A 20 31.48 45.33 -11.10
CA THR A 20 30.02 45.38 -11.19
C THR A 20 29.46 44.04 -11.66
N TYR A 21 28.48 43.52 -10.95
CA TYR A 21 27.83 42.24 -11.23
C TYR A 21 26.47 42.46 -11.88
N PHE A 22 26.24 41.78 -13.00
CA PHE A 22 24.99 41.84 -13.75
C PHE A 22 24.34 40.46 -13.83
N ILE A 23 23.01 40.45 -13.84
CA ILE A 23 22.18 39.25 -13.99
C ILE A 23 21.25 39.44 -15.19
N CYS A 24 21.00 38.36 -15.94
CA CYS A 24 20.04 38.37 -17.04
C CYS A 24 18.65 38.85 -16.58
N SER A 25 18.01 39.72 -17.36
CA SER A 25 16.66 40.24 -17.07
C SER A 25 15.58 39.16 -16.96
N ARG A 26 15.75 38.00 -17.62
CA ARG A 26 14.85 36.84 -17.57
C ARG A 26 15.15 35.87 -16.41
N TYR A 27 15.94 36.26 -15.41
CA TYR A 27 16.38 35.45 -14.27
C TYR A 27 15.26 34.73 -13.50
N ARG A 28 14.07 35.32 -13.41
CA ARG A 28 12.92 34.74 -12.67
C ARG A 28 12.41 33.42 -13.25
N ALA A 29 12.82 33.05 -14.46
CA ALA A 29 12.50 31.76 -15.09
C ALA A 29 13.53 30.64 -14.78
N GLY A 30 14.26 30.72 -13.65
CA GLY A 30 15.21 29.67 -13.23
C GLY A 30 16.59 29.71 -13.91
N ARG A 31 16.90 30.78 -14.66
CA ARG A 31 18.11 30.87 -15.51
C ARG A 31 19.20 31.70 -14.84
N MET A 32 20.44 31.22 -14.88
CA MET A 32 21.54 31.75 -14.05
C MET A 32 22.63 32.52 -14.80
N ALA A 33 22.37 33.09 -15.97
CA ALA A 33 23.39 33.86 -16.68
C ALA A 33 23.81 35.12 -15.89
N ARG A 34 25.13 35.26 -15.68
CA ARG A 34 25.76 36.33 -14.88
C ARG A 34 26.96 36.90 -15.60
N LEU A 35 27.11 38.22 -15.54
CA LEU A 35 28.31 38.92 -16.01
C LEU A 35 29.00 39.61 -14.84
N ILE A 36 30.32 39.70 -14.94
CA ILE A 36 31.15 40.51 -14.07
C ILE A 36 31.86 41.51 -14.99
N ALA A 37 31.55 42.79 -14.85
CA ALA A 37 32.27 43.86 -15.51
C ALA A 37 33.29 44.45 -14.53
N ARG A 38 34.52 44.62 -14.98
CA ARG A 38 35.57 45.33 -14.25
C ARG A 38 36.27 46.23 -15.25
N ASP A 39 36.28 47.52 -14.97
CA ASP A 39 36.78 48.55 -15.89
C ASP A 39 36.14 48.41 -17.29
N SER A 40 36.91 47.98 -18.30
CA SER A 40 36.47 47.77 -19.68
C SER A 40 36.24 46.28 -20.03
N PHE A 41 36.50 45.36 -19.11
CA PHE A 41 36.44 43.92 -19.36
C PHE A 41 35.16 43.31 -18.80
N VAL A 42 34.43 42.57 -19.65
CA VAL A 42 33.19 41.88 -19.28
C VAL A 42 33.43 40.38 -19.36
N LYS A 43 33.31 39.69 -18.22
CA LYS A 43 33.42 38.23 -18.13
C LYS A 43 32.05 37.61 -17.92
N ALA A 44 31.63 36.77 -18.86
CA ALA A 44 30.47 35.89 -18.68
C ALA A 44 30.85 34.71 -17.77
N ARG A 45 30.06 34.48 -16.72
CA ARG A 45 30.30 33.38 -15.77
C ARG A 45 29.52 32.11 -16.11
N ASN A 46 28.31 32.28 -16.65
CA ASN A 46 27.40 31.19 -17.00
C ASN A 46 26.88 31.39 -18.43
N SER A 47 26.59 30.30 -19.15
CA SER A 47 26.01 30.32 -20.49
C SER A 47 24.56 30.84 -20.47
N HIS A 48 24.11 31.38 -21.61
CA HIS A 48 22.73 31.78 -21.84
C HIS A 48 21.94 30.62 -22.42
N SER A 49 20.83 30.25 -21.78
CA SER A 49 19.81 29.32 -22.30
C SER A 49 18.48 30.03 -22.53
N CYS A 50 18.51 31.33 -22.84
CA CYS A 50 17.29 32.15 -22.97
C CYS A 50 16.45 31.84 -24.20
N ASP A 51 17.05 31.23 -25.22
CA ASP A 51 16.44 30.91 -26.51
C ASP A 51 16.08 29.42 -26.66
N GLU A 52 16.40 28.61 -25.65
CA GLU A 52 15.86 27.26 -25.55
C GLU A 52 14.39 27.40 -25.11
N GLU A 53 13.48 27.30 -26.08
CA GLU A 53 12.07 27.03 -25.83
C GLU A 53 11.99 25.66 -25.14
N GLU A 54 11.76 25.70 -23.84
CA GLU A 54 11.50 24.52 -23.04
C GLU A 54 10.18 23.92 -23.56
N GLU A 55 10.28 22.88 -24.38
CA GLU A 55 9.16 22.15 -24.95
C GLU A 55 8.23 21.75 -23.80
N ALA A 56 7.12 22.47 -23.66
CA ALA A 56 6.28 22.38 -22.47
C ALA A 56 5.80 20.94 -22.31
N ALA A 57 6.36 20.23 -21.32
CA ALA A 57 6.00 18.85 -21.05
C ALA A 57 4.47 18.76 -20.97
N ILE A 58 3.85 17.97 -21.85
CA ILE A 58 2.39 17.85 -21.92
C ILE A 58 1.92 17.29 -20.58
N ILE A 59 1.39 18.15 -19.71
CA ILE A 59 0.86 17.76 -18.41
C ILE A 59 -0.51 17.14 -18.64
N THR A 60 -0.61 15.84 -18.39
CA THR A 60 -1.89 15.12 -18.48
C THR A 60 -2.46 14.92 -17.08
N ASP A 61 -3.64 15.50 -16.80
CA ASP A 61 -4.33 15.30 -15.51
C ASP A 61 -5.10 13.98 -15.52
N VAL A 62 -4.61 13.03 -14.73
CA VAL A 62 -5.18 11.68 -14.62
C VAL A 62 -5.88 11.44 -13.29
N ARG A 63 -6.07 12.46 -12.44
CA ARG A 63 -6.60 12.26 -11.08
C ARG A 63 -7.98 11.60 -11.04
N SER A 64 -8.88 12.00 -11.94
CA SER A 64 -10.23 11.40 -12.02
C SER A 64 -10.15 9.92 -12.39
N ARG A 65 -9.40 9.61 -13.46
CA ARG A 65 -9.15 8.23 -13.92
C ARG A 65 -8.49 7.39 -12.83
N MET A 66 -7.43 7.91 -12.21
CA MET A 66 -6.70 7.25 -11.13
C MET A 66 -7.62 6.93 -9.96
N ARG A 67 -8.53 7.83 -9.57
CA ARG A 67 -9.51 7.56 -8.51
C ARG A 67 -10.39 6.35 -8.83
N THR A 68 -10.94 6.29 -10.05
CA THR A 68 -11.80 5.19 -10.49
C THR A 68 -11.05 3.86 -10.53
N GLU A 69 -9.84 3.85 -11.09
CA GLU A 69 -9.00 2.64 -11.15
C GLU A 69 -8.59 2.15 -9.76
N LEU A 70 -8.23 3.06 -8.84
CA LEU A 70 -7.92 2.70 -7.45
C LEU A 70 -9.13 2.08 -6.72
N GLN A 71 -10.32 2.62 -6.93
CA GLN A 71 -11.54 2.03 -6.35
C GLN A 71 -11.79 0.65 -6.92
N LYS A 72 -11.78 0.50 -8.26
CA LYS A 72 -12.02 -0.78 -8.93
C LYS A 72 -10.98 -1.83 -8.54
N ALA A 73 -9.69 -1.52 -8.64
CA ALA A 73 -8.61 -2.43 -8.28
C ALA A 73 -8.62 -2.76 -6.78
N GLY A 74 -9.02 -1.80 -5.93
CA GLY A 74 -9.19 -1.98 -4.50
C GLY A 74 -10.27 -2.99 -4.14
N LEU A 75 -11.36 -3.04 -4.92
CA LEU A 75 -12.47 -3.98 -4.76
C LEU A 75 -12.18 -5.36 -5.36
N VAL A 76 -11.47 -5.43 -6.49
CA VAL A 76 -11.10 -6.71 -7.12
C VAL A 76 -10.02 -7.43 -6.29
N ASN A 77 -9.07 -6.68 -5.73
CA ASN A 77 -7.92 -7.23 -5.03
C ASN A 77 -8.00 -7.00 -3.51
N LEU A 78 -9.05 -7.48 -2.85
CA LEU A 78 -9.24 -7.30 -1.39
C LEU A 78 -8.08 -7.88 -0.56
N SER A 79 -7.47 -8.95 -1.04
CA SER A 79 -6.39 -9.69 -0.39
C SER A 79 -5.03 -8.98 -0.43
N LEU A 80 -4.83 -8.06 -1.39
CA LEU A 80 -3.56 -7.36 -1.54
C LEU A 80 -3.46 -6.16 -0.57
N PRO A 81 -2.28 -5.87 -0.02
CA PRO A 81 -1.99 -4.62 0.64
C PRO A 81 -2.38 -3.41 -0.23
N PRO A 82 -3.03 -2.37 0.33
CA PRO A 82 -3.39 -1.16 -0.42
C PRO A 82 -2.21 -0.47 -1.12
N THR A 83 -0.99 -0.64 -0.59
CA THR A 83 0.25 -0.14 -1.20
C THR A 83 0.56 -0.83 -2.52
N LEU A 84 0.43 -2.16 -2.58
CA LEU A 84 0.67 -2.93 -3.81
C LEU A 84 -0.39 -2.64 -4.88
N VAL A 85 -1.66 -2.50 -4.46
CA VAL A 85 -2.74 -2.09 -5.38
C VAL A 85 -2.47 -0.70 -5.96
N TRP A 86 -1.99 0.24 -5.14
CA TRP A 86 -1.61 1.56 -5.61
C TRP A 86 -0.44 1.51 -6.61
N GLU A 87 0.61 0.73 -6.33
CA GLU A 87 1.75 0.55 -7.25
C GLU A 87 1.30 0.02 -8.61
N GLN A 88 0.47 -1.02 -8.64
CA GLN A 88 -0.06 -1.59 -9.89
C GLN A 88 -0.83 -0.55 -10.73
N VAL A 89 -1.69 0.24 -10.08
CA VAL A 89 -2.47 1.29 -10.78
C VAL A 89 -1.57 2.41 -11.29
N VAL A 90 -0.58 2.84 -10.51
CA VAL A 90 0.36 3.89 -10.93
C VAL A 90 1.22 3.41 -12.10
N THR A 91 1.74 2.19 -12.05
CA THR A 91 2.51 1.60 -13.15
C THR A 91 1.68 1.55 -14.43
N SER A 92 0.44 1.06 -14.36
CA SER A 92 -0.46 1.02 -15.53
C SER A 92 -0.76 2.41 -16.11
N LEU A 93 -0.90 3.44 -15.26
CA LEU A 93 -1.10 4.81 -15.73
C LEU A 93 0.14 5.38 -16.44
N HIS A 94 1.33 5.07 -15.94
CA HIS A 94 2.58 5.48 -16.59
C HIS A 94 2.80 4.74 -17.92
N GLU A 95 2.50 3.43 -17.98
CA GLU A 95 2.57 2.65 -19.21
C GLU A 95 1.59 3.16 -20.29
N ALA A 96 0.39 3.59 -19.88
CA ALA A 96 -0.58 4.17 -20.81
C ALA A 96 -0.14 5.54 -21.36
N HIS A 97 0.75 6.25 -20.68
CA HIS A 97 1.16 7.63 -20.99
C HIS A 97 2.69 7.81 -20.91
N PRO A 98 3.47 7.14 -21.78
CA PRO A 98 4.92 7.02 -21.63
C PRO A 98 5.70 8.33 -21.84
N LYS A 99 5.11 9.32 -22.52
CA LYS A 99 5.75 10.60 -22.87
C LYS A 99 5.16 11.82 -22.16
N ALA A 100 4.18 11.63 -21.28
CA ALA A 100 3.49 12.72 -20.61
C ALA A 100 3.86 12.80 -19.12
N THR A 101 4.01 14.02 -18.62
CA THR A 101 4.12 14.25 -17.18
C THR A 101 2.73 14.14 -16.57
N LEU A 102 2.52 13.14 -15.72
CA LEU A 102 1.20 12.88 -15.15
C LEU A 102 0.97 13.69 -13.88
N ARG A 103 -0.13 14.44 -13.85
CA ARG A 103 -0.67 15.00 -12.61
C ARG A 103 -1.53 13.93 -11.95
N THR A 104 -0.98 13.26 -10.94
CA THR A 104 -1.58 12.13 -10.22
C THR A 104 -2.12 12.53 -8.85
N ILE A 105 -2.83 11.61 -8.20
CA ILE A 105 -3.17 11.71 -6.78
C ILE A 105 -1.94 11.27 -5.97
N ALA A 106 -1.58 12.03 -4.93
CA ALA A 106 -0.50 11.64 -4.04
C ALA A 106 -0.76 10.27 -3.38
N ARG A 107 0.32 9.58 -3.01
CA ARG A 107 0.29 8.21 -2.49
C ARG A 107 -0.65 8.03 -1.28
N LEU A 108 -0.54 8.87 -0.27
CA LEU A 108 -1.35 8.74 0.96
C LEU A 108 -2.86 8.90 0.70
N PRO A 109 -3.34 9.94 0.00
CA PRO A 109 -4.73 10.01 -0.42
C PRO A 109 -5.18 8.83 -1.29
N SER A 110 -4.30 8.33 -2.17
CA SER A 110 -4.61 7.17 -3.02
C SER A 110 -4.86 5.90 -2.20
N ILE A 111 -4.01 5.63 -1.21
CA ILE A 111 -4.18 4.52 -0.26
C ILE A 111 -5.49 4.68 0.53
N ALA A 112 -5.82 5.90 0.94
CA ALA A 112 -7.08 6.17 1.65
C ALA A 112 -8.30 5.85 0.77
N ILE A 113 -8.28 6.21 -0.52
CA ILE A 113 -9.36 5.89 -1.48
C ILE A 113 -9.58 4.37 -1.55
N ILE A 114 -8.51 3.58 -1.66
CA ILE A 114 -8.59 2.11 -1.67
C ILE A 114 -9.24 1.60 -0.37
N LYS A 115 -8.74 2.06 0.78
CA LYS A 115 -9.28 1.65 2.10
C LYS A 115 -10.76 1.99 2.23
N TYR A 116 -11.18 3.18 1.83
CA TYR A 116 -12.58 3.59 1.87
C TYR A 116 -13.47 2.76 0.94
N ALA A 117 -12.99 2.46 -0.28
CA ALA A 117 -13.74 1.60 -1.20
C ALA A 117 -13.98 0.21 -0.60
N ARG A 118 -12.95 -0.40 -0.01
CA ARG A 118 -13.07 -1.70 0.67
C ARG A 118 -14.04 -1.63 1.84
N ILE A 119 -13.90 -0.60 2.68
CA ILE A 119 -14.78 -0.38 3.83
C ILE A 119 -16.25 -0.24 3.41
N GLN A 120 -16.54 0.50 2.34
CA GLN A 120 -17.89 0.66 1.82
C GLN A 120 -18.46 -0.67 1.29
N ALA A 121 -17.63 -1.47 0.61
CA ALA A 121 -18.05 -2.76 0.09
C ALA A 121 -18.31 -3.79 1.20
N THR A 122 -17.52 -3.78 2.27
CA THR A 122 -17.66 -4.74 3.38
C THR A 122 -18.54 -4.21 4.52
N GLY A 123 -19.08 -2.99 4.41
CA GLY A 123 -19.93 -2.38 5.43
C GLY A 123 -19.23 -2.06 6.75
N ARG A 124 -17.91 -1.78 6.71
CA ARG A 124 -17.00 -1.73 7.90
C ARG A 124 -16.90 -3.02 8.69
N ASP A 125 -17.62 -4.06 8.28
CA ASP A 125 -17.62 -5.33 8.95
C ASP A 125 -16.51 -6.21 8.36
N ALA A 126 -15.47 -6.42 9.16
CA ALA A 126 -14.38 -7.32 8.79
C ALA A 126 -14.87 -8.76 8.60
N PHE A 127 -15.98 -9.17 9.24
CA PHE A 127 -16.53 -10.53 9.16
C PHE A 127 -17.30 -10.76 7.86
N ARG A 128 -18.07 -9.78 7.42
CA ARG A 128 -18.78 -9.85 6.13
C ARG A 128 -17.85 -9.97 4.92
N ALA A 129 -16.63 -9.43 5.02
CA ALA A 129 -15.57 -9.62 4.01
C ALA A 129 -15.09 -11.08 3.94
N ILE A 130 -15.11 -11.76 5.09
CA ILE A 130 -14.71 -13.14 5.25
C ILE A 130 -15.86 -14.09 4.82
N GLU A 131 -17.12 -13.72 5.07
CA GLU A 131 -18.29 -14.49 4.62
C GLU A 131 -18.48 -14.53 3.08
N SER A 132 -17.96 -13.53 2.38
CA SER A 132 -18.18 -13.34 0.93
C SER A 132 -17.05 -13.85 0.04
N THR A 133 -15.88 -14.19 0.60
CA THR A 133 -14.73 -14.68 -0.16
C THR A 133 -14.46 -16.14 0.25
N PRO A 134 -14.39 -17.11 -0.68
CA PRO A 134 -14.02 -18.47 -0.32
C PRO A 134 -12.60 -18.42 0.26
N THR A 135 -12.49 -18.68 1.57
CA THR A 135 -11.54 -19.63 2.16
C THR A 135 -10.17 -19.69 1.46
N ARG A 136 -9.17 -19.10 2.12
CA ARG A 136 -7.77 -19.10 1.64
C ARG A 136 -7.21 -20.51 1.53
N ASN A 137 -6.31 -20.72 0.58
CA ASN A 137 -5.48 -21.91 0.49
C ASN A 137 -4.36 -21.86 1.53
N VAL A 138 -4.07 -22.99 2.19
CA VAL A 138 -2.97 -23.10 3.18
C VAL A 138 -1.60 -23.04 2.51
N ALA A 139 -1.52 -23.52 1.28
CA ALA A 139 -0.32 -23.51 0.46
C ALA A 139 -0.68 -23.12 -0.98
N GLU A 140 0.23 -22.48 -1.70
CA GLU A 140 0.03 -22.15 -3.13
C GLU A 140 -0.31 -23.38 -3.98
N ASN A 141 0.17 -24.55 -3.56
CA ASN A 141 -0.04 -25.84 -4.24
C ASN A 141 -1.26 -26.62 -3.72
N ASP A 142 -1.94 -26.16 -2.68
CA ASP A 142 -3.13 -26.81 -2.13
C ASP A 142 -4.37 -25.94 -2.39
N PRO A 143 -5.16 -26.22 -3.44
CA PRO A 143 -6.33 -25.43 -3.81
C PRO A 143 -7.51 -25.62 -2.84
N ARG A 144 -7.35 -26.44 -1.78
CA ARG A 144 -8.45 -26.72 -0.88
C ARG A 144 -8.72 -25.52 0.03
N PRO A 145 -10.00 -25.16 0.15
CA PRO A 145 -10.40 -24.08 1.03
C PRO A 145 -10.05 -24.43 2.47
N PHE A 146 -9.33 -23.54 3.17
CA PHE A 146 -9.24 -23.62 4.61
C PHE A 146 -10.64 -23.41 5.19
N LEU A 147 -11.23 -24.48 5.72
CA LEU A 147 -12.65 -24.54 6.01
C LEU A 147 -12.98 -23.50 7.08
N GLN A 148 -13.85 -22.58 6.74
CA GLN A 148 -14.39 -21.61 7.66
C GLN A 148 -15.85 -21.92 7.93
N PHE A 149 -16.21 -22.02 9.20
CA PHE A 149 -17.61 -21.98 9.62
C PHE A 149 -17.83 -20.76 10.51
N SER A 150 -18.95 -20.07 10.27
CA SER A 150 -19.42 -18.94 11.06
C SER A 150 -20.81 -19.33 11.59
N MET A 151 -20.93 -19.54 12.90
CA MET A 151 -22.23 -19.60 13.59
C MET A 151 -22.18 -18.69 14.82
N VAL A 152 -21.63 -19.21 15.92
CA VAL A 152 -21.44 -18.47 17.19
C VAL A 152 -19.97 -18.12 17.45
N CYS A 153 -19.06 -18.84 16.79
CA CYS A 153 -17.61 -18.62 16.80
C CYS A 153 -17.09 -18.64 15.36
N VAL A 154 -15.97 -17.96 15.10
CA VAL A 154 -15.31 -18.00 13.80
C VAL A 154 -14.21 -19.05 13.87
N GLY A 155 -14.46 -20.20 13.24
CA GLY A 155 -13.51 -21.30 13.16
C GLY A 155 -12.82 -21.35 11.80
N PHE A 156 -11.52 -21.62 11.76
CA PHE A 156 -10.75 -21.90 10.55
C PHE A 156 -9.80 -23.12 10.75
N GLY A 157 -9.82 -24.11 9.85
CA GLY A 157 -8.97 -25.31 9.93
C GLY A 157 -8.75 -26.03 8.60
N HIS A 158 -7.67 -26.80 8.49
CA HIS A 158 -7.36 -27.55 7.27
C HIS A 158 -8.18 -28.86 7.24
N PRO A 159 -8.91 -29.19 6.16
CA PRO A 159 -9.78 -30.36 6.13
C PRO A 159 -9.11 -31.69 6.51
N GLU A 160 -7.86 -31.92 6.10
CA GLU A 160 -7.14 -33.15 6.47
C GLU A 160 -6.80 -33.22 7.95
N LEU A 161 -6.48 -32.08 8.57
CA LEU A 161 -6.14 -32.03 9.99
C LEU A 161 -7.40 -32.10 10.85
N ILE A 162 -8.50 -31.47 10.41
CA ILE A 162 -9.81 -31.60 11.05
C ILE A 162 -10.25 -33.06 11.06
N ARG A 163 -9.97 -33.84 10.01
CA ARG A 163 -10.31 -35.28 10.00
C ARG A 163 -9.58 -36.07 11.09
N LEU A 164 -8.37 -35.68 11.47
CA LEU A 164 -7.64 -36.33 12.57
C LEU A 164 -8.36 -36.16 13.92
N LEU A 165 -9.09 -35.05 14.13
CA LEU A 165 -9.90 -34.83 15.33
C LEU A 165 -11.07 -35.81 15.44
N ARG A 166 -11.50 -36.42 14.32
CA ARG A 166 -12.60 -37.40 14.28
C ARG A 166 -12.16 -38.84 14.49
N TYR A 167 -10.85 -39.11 14.55
CA TYR A 167 -10.37 -40.45 14.83
C TYR A 167 -10.60 -40.82 16.29
N PRO A 168 -11.04 -42.07 16.56
CA PRO A 168 -11.22 -42.53 17.93
C PRO A 168 -9.87 -42.53 18.65
N ASN A 169 -9.88 -42.11 19.92
CA ASN A 169 -8.70 -42.04 20.79
C ASN A 169 -7.58 -41.10 20.31
N SER A 170 -7.90 -40.12 19.46
CA SER A 170 -6.95 -39.04 19.14
C SER A 170 -6.55 -38.27 20.39
N ALA A 171 -5.26 -38.15 20.65
CA ALA A 171 -4.75 -37.28 21.70
C ALA A 171 -4.86 -35.82 21.24
N ILE A 172 -5.65 -35.04 21.98
CA ILE A 172 -5.90 -33.62 21.68
C ILE A 172 -5.19 -32.76 22.72
N TYR A 173 -4.56 -31.68 22.25
CA TYR A 173 -4.02 -30.61 23.08
C TYR A 173 -4.76 -29.32 22.75
N ILE A 174 -5.07 -28.53 23.77
CA ILE A 174 -5.83 -27.30 23.65
C ILE A 174 -4.97 -26.14 24.15
N ASP A 175 -4.75 -25.14 23.31
CA ASP A 175 -4.07 -23.90 23.66
C ASP A 175 -4.99 -22.70 23.48
N GLY A 176 -4.89 -21.72 24.38
CA GLY A 176 -5.66 -20.48 24.33
C GLY A 176 -4.73 -19.28 24.21
N THR A 177 -4.66 -18.68 23.02
CA THR A 177 -3.83 -17.50 22.79
C THR A 177 -4.66 -16.22 23.00
N PHE A 178 -4.30 -15.44 24.02
CA PHE A 178 -5.12 -14.32 24.49
C PHE A 178 -4.78 -12.95 23.89
N LYS A 179 -3.60 -12.78 23.27
CA LYS A 179 -3.07 -11.47 22.84
C LYS A 179 -3.08 -11.24 21.33
N MET A 180 -3.49 -12.21 20.53
CA MET A 180 -3.37 -12.16 19.06
C MET A 180 -4.72 -12.35 18.36
N VAL A 181 -5.74 -11.60 18.79
CA VAL A 181 -7.07 -11.66 18.17
C VAL A 181 -7.62 -10.29 17.79
N PRO A 182 -8.45 -10.20 16.72
CA PRO A 182 -9.16 -8.97 16.36
C PRO A 182 -10.01 -8.41 17.51
N ALA A 183 -10.29 -7.11 17.47
CA ALA A 183 -10.90 -6.34 18.57
C ALA A 183 -12.25 -6.86 19.08
N THR A 184 -12.98 -7.66 18.31
CA THR A 184 -14.25 -8.27 18.72
C THR A 184 -14.11 -9.58 19.49
N PHE A 185 -12.92 -10.18 19.52
CA PHE A 185 -12.66 -11.45 20.19
C PHE A 185 -11.78 -11.26 21.42
N ARG A 186 -11.88 -12.22 22.34
CA ARG A 186 -11.12 -12.23 23.59
C ARG A 186 -9.99 -13.26 23.60
N GLN A 187 -10.06 -14.28 22.75
CA GLN A 187 -9.05 -15.32 22.62
C GLN A 187 -9.17 -16.08 21.31
N CYS A 188 -8.07 -16.73 20.91
CA CYS A 188 -8.04 -17.74 19.86
C CYS A 188 -7.73 -19.10 20.50
N LEU A 189 -8.68 -20.01 20.43
CA LEU A 189 -8.54 -21.40 20.85
C LEU A 189 -7.90 -22.20 19.71
N ILE A 190 -6.81 -22.88 20.00
CA ILE A 190 -6.08 -23.72 19.06
C ILE A 190 -6.24 -25.16 19.52
N LEU A 191 -6.89 -25.97 18.69
CA LEU A 191 -7.03 -27.41 18.88
C LEU A 191 -5.93 -28.09 18.08
N MET A 192 -5.00 -28.70 18.80
CA MET A 192 -3.94 -29.50 18.23
C MET A 192 -4.26 -30.97 18.41
N VAL A 193 -3.97 -31.77 17.40
CA VAL A 193 -4.16 -33.22 17.44
C VAL A 193 -2.83 -33.91 17.20
N LYS A 194 -2.59 -35.00 17.91
CA LYS A 194 -1.41 -35.83 17.68
C LYS A 194 -1.60 -36.59 16.37
N ASP A 195 -0.81 -36.24 15.36
CA ASP A 195 -0.68 -37.03 14.15
C ASP A 195 0.26 -38.21 14.44
N LEU A 196 -0.31 -39.42 14.45
CA LEU A 196 0.41 -40.65 14.74
C LEU A 196 1.36 -41.06 13.61
N GLY A 197 1.13 -40.60 12.37
CA GLY A 197 1.99 -40.93 11.24
C GLY A 197 3.37 -40.28 11.34
N VAL A 198 3.43 -39.10 11.95
CA VAL A 198 4.66 -38.29 12.10
C VAL A 198 5.06 -38.02 13.55
N ASP A 199 4.31 -38.58 14.50
CA ASP A 199 4.50 -38.44 15.95
C ASP A 199 4.64 -36.98 16.42
N VAL A 200 3.81 -36.06 15.91
CA VAL A 200 3.82 -34.64 16.31
C VAL A 200 2.42 -34.10 16.53
N TYR A 201 2.30 -33.08 17.39
CA TYR A 201 1.05 -32.33 17.52
C TYR A 201 0.96 -31.31 16.38
N VAL A 202 -0.12 -31.39 15.61
CA VAL A 202 -0.41 -30.48 14.51
C VAL A 202 -1.65 -29.64 14.84
N PRO A 203 -1.64 -28.32 14.59
CA PRO A 203 -2.79 -27.47 14.83
C PRO A 203 -3.89 -27.76 13.80
N ALA A 204 -4.93 -28.46 14.24
CA ALA A 204 -6.01 -28.88 13.37
C ALA A 204 -7.07 -27.80 13.17
N MET A 205 -7.33 -27.01 14.21
CA MET A 205 -8.41 -26.03 14.21
C MET A 205 -8.06 -24.80 15.03
N TYR A 206 -8.44 -23.63 14.52
CA TYR A 206 -8.35 -22.34 15.22
C TYR A 206 -9.75 -21.77 15.37
N VAL A 207 -10.12 -21.33 16.58
CA VAL A 207 -11.45 -20.82 16.88
C VAL A 207 -11.33 -19.47 17.58
N LEU A 208 -11.81 -18.41 16.94
CA LEU A 208 -11.94 -17.10 17.56
C LEU A 208 -13.15 -17.09 18.47
N MET A 209 -12.91 -16.82 19.75
CA MET A 209 -13.94 -16.77 20.78
C MET A 209 -14.07 -15.35 21.34
N ASP A 210 -15.31 -14.91 21.51
CA ASP A 210 -15.68 -13.62 22.11
C ASP A 210 -15.70 -13.66 23.64
N SER A 211 -15.63 -14.85 24.22
CA SER A 211 -15.73 -15.12 25.65
C SER A 211 -14.60 -16.03 26.13
N LYS A 212 -14.32 -15.97 27.45
CA LYS A 212 -13.37 -16.85 28.16
C LYS A 212 -14.05 -17.71 29.21
N HIS A 213 -15.37 -17.73 29.23
CA HIS A 213 -16.15 -18.53 30.18
C HIS A 213 -16.19 -20.00 29.76
N GLN A 214 -16.32 -20.89 30.73
CA GLN A 214 -16.33 -22.33 30.52
C GLN A 214 -17.34 -22.77 29.46
N ASP A 215 -18.54 -22.19 29.45
CA ASP A 215 -19.60 -22.50 28.48
C ASP A 215 -19.18 -22.22 27.04
N ALA A 216 -18.34 -21.20 26.81
CA ALA A 216 -17.83 -20.88 25.49
C ALA A 216 -16.88 -21.96 24.97
N TYR A 217 -16.07 -22.56 25.85
CA TYR A 217 -15.22 -23.70 25.49
C TYR A 217 -16.05 -24.95 25.20
N TRP A 218 -17.05 -25.25 26.02
CA TRP A 218 -17.96 -26.38 25.77
C TRP A 218 -18.65 -26.25 24.43
N ASN A 219 -19.18 -25.07 24.11
CA ASN A 219 -19.80 -24.81 22.82
C ASN A 219 -18.80 -25.00 21.68
N ALA A 220 -17.61 -24.42 21.77
CA ALA A 220 -16.57 -24.57 20.74
C ALA A 220 -16.17 -26.04 20.52
N LEU A 221 -15.98 -26.82 21.59
CA LEU A 221 -15.60 -28.23 21.50
C LEU A 221 -16.74 -29.09 20.94
N ASN A 222 -17.99 -28.83 21.34
CA ASN A 222 -19.17 -29.52 20.80
C ASN A 222 -19.34 -29.27 19.30
N PHE A 223 -18.94 -28.11 18.77
CA PHE A 223 -19.01 -27.85 17.33
C PHE A 223 -17.87 -28.48 16.52
N VAL A 224 -16.70 -28.66 17.14
CA VAL A 224 -15.49 -29.08 16.43
C VAL A 224 -15.27 -30.59 16.51
N ILE A 225 -15.53 -31.20 17.67
CA ILE A 225 -15.18 -32.60 17.97
C ILE A 225 -16.41 -33.51 17.90
N ILE A 226 -17.56 -33.04 18.38
CA ILE A 226 -18.82 -33.81 18.45
C ILE A 226 -19.62 -33.59 17.16
#